data_AF-K1YBL5-F1
#
_entry.id   AF-K1YBL5-F1
#
_cell.length_a   1.000
_cell.length_b   1.000
_cell.length_c   1.000
_cell.angle_alpha   90.00
_cell.angle_beta   90.00
_cell.angle_gamma   90.00
#
_symmetry.space_group_name_H-M   'P 1'
#
loop_
_entity.id
_entity.type
_entity.pdbx_description
1 polymer ?
#
loop_
_entity_poly.entity_id
_entity_poly.type
_entity_poly.pdbx_seq_one_letter_code
_entity_poly.pdbx_strand_id
1 'polypeptide(L)'
;MPNDKVVILIPYWMQEILSRNQLQLSACLDIEKIKPLMSLNDLILYAAMQKSEYLKLVTSVPDYHNALVSKLVAKLPTTDKELSNWCWESLIPLSTDPYFDNELSVRLFNQDAKTDKYTKPYDIYDLTPEVCGIVVYPGYFVNGGNEALNIQLLEGVLDTLYVYSTFHEVAKTPFFKQYLKLMSK
;
A
#
# COMPACT_ATOMS: atom_id res chain seq x y z
N MET A 1 -7.35 -20.27 9.61
CA MET A 1 -7.35 -18.97 10.33
C MET A 1 -8.23 -18.03 9.51
N PRO A 2 -9.01 -17.12 10.11
CA PRO A 2 -9.66 -16.09 9.31
C PRO A 2 -8.56 -15.38 8.51
N ASN A 3 -8.76 -15.25 7.20
CA ASN A 3 -7.80 -14.59 6.33
C ASN A 3 -7.81 -13.11 6.70
N ASP A 4 -6.88 -12.68 7.56
CA ASP A 4 -6.71 -11.28 7.90
C ASP A 4 -6.44 -10.50 6.62
N LYS A 5 -7.44 -9.75 6.17
CA LYS A 5 -7.35 -8.92 4.98
C LYS A 5 -6.23 -7.90 5.17
N VAL A 6 -5.24 -7.96 4.29
CA VAL A 6 -4.03 -7.15 4.33
C VAL A 6 -4.31 -5.80 3.70
N VAL A 7 -3.89 -4.72 4.34
CA VAL A 7 -3.96 -3.37 3.80
C VAL A 7 -2.61 -3.02 3.20
N ILE A 8 -2.61 -2.56 1.96
CA ILE A 8 -1.39 -2.25 1.22
C ILE A 8 -1.45 -0.81 0.70
N LEU A 9 -0.29 -0.20 0.51
CA LEU A 9 -0.20 1.11 -0.14
C LEU A 9 0.16 0.94 -1.61
N ILE A 10 -0.46 1.72 -2.48
CA ILE A 10 -0.22 1.70 -3.92
C ILE A 10 0.09 3.13 -4.36
N PRO A 11 1.24 3.38 -5.00
CA PRO A 11 1.50 4.70 -5.54
C PRO A 11 0.59 4.96 -6.74
N TYR A 12 0.07 6.18 -6.90
CA TYR A 12 -0.86 6.51 -7.98
C TYR A 12 -0.37 6.14 -9.39
N TRP A 13 0.94 6.24 -9.65
CA TRP A 13 1.50 5.95 -10.97
C TRP A 13 1.35 4.47 -11.34
N MET A 14 1.33 3.57 -10.35
CA MET A 14 1.07 2.15 -10.59
C MET A 14 -0.36 1.95 -11.11
N GLN A 15 -1.35 2.64 -10.54
CA GLN A 15 -2.72 2.62 -11.06
C GLN A 15 -2.78 3.14 -12.50
N GLU A 16 -2.07 4.23 -12.80
CA GLU A 16 -2.02 4.77 -14.16
C GLU A 16 -1.40 3.81 -15.16
N ILE A 17 -0.25 3.21 -14.82
CA ILE A 17 0.45 2.27 -15.70
C ILE A 17 -0.43 1.05 -15.97
N LEU A 18 -1.05 0.48 -14.94
CA LEU A 18 -1.97 -0.66 -15.10
C LEU A 18 -3.18 -0.28 -15.97
N SER A 19 -3.78 0.88 -15.73
CA SER A 19 -4.91 1.36 -16.54
C SER A 19 -4.54 1.56 -18.01
N ARG A 20 -3.36 2.13 -18.31
CA ARG A 20 -2.87 2.29 -19.70
C ARG A 20 -2.67 0.95 -20.41
N ASN A 21 -2.32 -0.09 -19.66
CA ASN A 21 -2.15 -1.46 -20.14
C ASN A 21 -3.42 -2.30 -20.04
N GLN A 22 -4.59 -1.69 -19.76
CA GLN A 22 -5.89 -2.36 -19.66
C GLN A 22 -5.93 -3.46 -18.59
N LEU A 23 -5.12 -3.32 -17.54
CA LEU A 23 -5.10 -4.22 -16.39
C LEU A 23 -5.91 -3.65 -15.23
N GLN A 24 -6.56 -4.55 -14.49
CA GLN A 24 -7.18 -4.19 -13.21
C GLN A 24 -6.11 -3.85 -12.17
N LEU A 25 -6.45 -3.01 -11.20
CA LEU A 25 -5.51 -2.62 -10.14
C LEU A 25 -5.00 -3.82 -9.34
N SER A 26 -5.80 -4.87 -9.18
CA SER A 26 -5.41 -6.13 -8.54
C SER A 26 -4.19 -6.81 -9.19
N ALA A 27 -3.86 -6.48 -10.44
CA ALA A 27 -2.63 -6.92 -11.08
C ALA A 27 -1.35 -6.43 -10.36
N CYS A 28 -1.42 -5.40 -9.51
CA CYS A 28 -0.29 -4.97 -8.67
C CYS A 28 0.16 -6.02 -7.64
N LEU A 29 -0.64 -7.08 -7.45
CA LEU A 29 -0.36 -8.22 -6.59
C LEU A 29 0.32 -9.37 -7.36
N ASP A 30 0.71 -9.14 -8.61
CA ASP A 30 1.30 -10.14 -9.48
C ASP A 30 2.59 -9.58 -10.08
N ILE A 31 3.72 -9.96 -9.48
CA ILE A 31 5.06 -9.47 -9.86
C ILE A 31 5.36 -9.81 -11.33
N GLU A 32 4.93 -10.97 -11.81
CA GLU A 32 5.13 -11.42 -13.19
C GLU A 32 4.42 -10.47 -14.17
N LYS A 33 3.21 -10.02 -13.83
CA LYS A 33 2.46 -9.06 -14.65
C LYS A 33 3.01 -7.64 -14.61
N ILE A 34 3.49 -7.16 -13.46
CA ILE A 34 3.92 -5.76 -13.34
C ILE A 34 5.38 -5.52 -13.74
N LYS A 35 6.26 -6.52 -13.58
CA LYS A 35 7.68 -6.40 -13.94
C LYS A 35 7.92 -5.93 -15.38
N PRO A 36 7.22 -6.42 -16.42
CA PRO A 36 7.44 -5.94 -17.79
C PRO A 36 6.86 -4.54 -18.06
N LEU A 37 6.00 -4.01 -17.19
CA LEU A 37 5.28 -2.74 -17.40
C LEU A 37 5.93 -1.54 -16.72
N MET A 38 6.81 -1.79 -15.75
CA MET A 38 7.32 -0.77 -14.84
C MET A 38 8.84 -0.76 -14.84
N SER A 39 9.43 0.40 -14.57
CA SER A 39 10.87 0.46 -14.35
C SER A 39 11.24 -0.27 -13.06
N LEU A 40 12.50 -0.73 -12.96
CA LEU A 40 13.02 -1.26 -11.70
C LEU A 40 12.83 -0.27 -10.55
N ASN A 41 13.03 1.03 -10.81
CA ASN A 41 12.84 2.11 -9.83
C ASN A 41 11.40 2.13 -9.29
N ASP A 42 10.39 2.07 -10.17
CA ASP A 42 8.99 2.10 -9.75
C ASP A 42 8.61 0.89 -8.88
N LEU A 43 9.16 -0.29 -9.20
CA LEU A 43 8.95 -1.52 -8.43
C LEU A 43 9.63 -1.42 -7.05
N ILE A 44 10.84 -0.87 -6.99
CA ILE A 44 11.55 -0.62 -5.74
C ILE A 44 10.78 0.35 -4.86
N LEU A 45 10.30 1.47 -5.41
CA LEU A 45 9.48 2.44 -4.68
C LEU A 45 8.18 1.81 -4.17
N TYR A 46 7.51 0.99 -4.98
CA TYR A 46 6.32 0.26 -4.54
C TYR A 46 6.63 -0.69 -3.37
N ALA A 47 7.74 -1.40 -3.42
CA ALA A 47 8.19 -2.28 -2.34
C ALA A 47 8.56 -1.48 -1.07
N ALA A 48 9.33 -0.39 -1.21
CA ALA A 48 9.75 0.49 -0.12
C ALA A 48 8.54 1.14 0.58
N MET A 49 7.49 1.48 -0.18
CA MET A 49 6.26 2.07 0.36
C MET A 49 5.49 1.12 1.28
N GLN A 50 5.78 -0.19 1.28
CA GLN A 50 5.15 -1.15 2.20
C GLN A 50 5.78 -1.17 3.60
N LYS A 51 6.85 -0.39 3.84
CA LYS A 51 7.44 -0.25 5.18
C LYS A 51 6.42 0.29 6.18
N SER A 52 6.58 -0.13 7.44
CA SER A 52 5.68 0.26 8.53
C SER A 52 5.62 1.76 8.76
N GLU A 53 6.67 2.51 8.45
CA GLU A 53 6.71 3.96 8.57
C GLU A 53 5.71 4.66 7.63
N TYR A 54 5.61 4.23 6.38
CA TYR A 54 4.67 4.79 5.41
C TYR A 54 3.25 4.35 5.68
N LEU A 55 3.06 3.09 6.08
CA LEU A 55 1.76 2.60 6.54
C LEU A 55 1.27 3.39 7.76
N LYS A 56 2.17 3.65 8.72
CA LYS A 56 1.86 4.50 9.88
C LYS A 56 1.57 5.94 9.46
N LEU A 57 2.35 6.52 8.53
CA LEU A 57 2.13 7.87 8.04
C LEU A 57 0.74 8.03 7.41
N VAL A 58 0.34 7.07 6.57
CA VAL A 58 -0.93 7.12 5.83
C VAL A 58 -2.11 6.76 6.74
N THR A 59 -2.00 5.69 7.51
CA THR A 59 -3.14 5.11 8.25
C THR A 59 -3.20 5.53 9.73
N SER A 60 -2.13 6.12 10.26
CA SER A 60 -1.92 6.36 11.70
C SER A 60 -1.92 5.09 12.57
N VAL A 61 -1.94 3.90 11.98
CA VAL A 61 -1.90 2.64 12.73
C VAL A 61 -0.45 2.34 13.12
N PRO A 62 -0.10 2.34 14.42
CA PRO A 62 1.23 1.98 14.85
C PRO A 62 1.49 0.49 14.62
N ASP A 63 2.75 0.15 14.32
CA ASP A 63 3.25 -1.23 14.29
C ASP A 63 2.52 -2.19 13.33
N TYR A 64 1.79 -1.66 12.35
CA TYR A 64 1.22 -2.47 11.28
C TYR A 64 2.33 -2.92 10.33
N HIS A 65 2.68 -4.20 10.41
CA HIS A 65 3.69 -4.80 9.55
C HIS A 65 3.02 -5.45 8.34
N ASN A 66 3.32 -4.93 7.15
CA ASN A 66 2.86 -5.52 5.90
C ASN A 66 3.98 -6.34 5.26
N ALA A 67 3.86 -7.66 5.30
CA ALA A 67 4.77 -8.58 4.62
C ALA A 67 4.39 -8.80 3.14
N LEU A 68 3.68 -7.88 2.49
CA LEU A 68 3.18 -8.03 1.11
C LEU A 68 4.28 -8.46 0.16
N VAL A 69 5.40 -7.73 0.09
CA VAL A 69 6.47 -8.03 -0.88
C VAL A 69 6.99 -9.45 -0.69
N SER A 70 7.26 -9.86 0.54
CA SER A 70 7.66 -11.24 0.84
C SER A 70 6.58 -12.28 0.49
N LYS A 71 5.30 -11.96 0.71
CA LYS A 71 4.17 -12.81 0.31
C LYS A 71 4.02 -12.93 -1.20
N LEU A 72 4.22 -11.84 -1.93
CA LEU A 72 4.17 -11.82 -3.40
C LEU A 72 5.28 -12.68 -3.97
N VAL A 73 6.50 -12.53 -3.46
CA VAL A 73 7.64 -13.35 -3.89
C VAL A 73 7.45 -14.82 -3.51
N ALA A 74 6.90 -15.12 -2.33
CA ALA A 74 6.62 -16.50 -1.91
C ALA A 74 5.51 -17.18 -2.74
N LYS A 75 4.64 -16.40 -3.39
CA LYS A 75 3.59 -16.91 -4.29
C LYS A 75 4.10 -17.16 -5.72
N LEU A 76 5.33 -16.76 -6.05
CA LEU A 76 5.90 -17.03 -7.37
C LEU A 76 6.02 -18.55 -7.61
N PRO A 77 5.71 -19.04 -8.83
CA PRO A 77 5.89 -20.44 -9.16
C PRO A 77 7.33 -20.87 -8.90
N THR A 78 7.52 -22.04 -8.28
CA THR A 78 8.87 -22.62 -8.05
C THR A 78 9.64 -22.89 -9.34
N THR A 79 8.95 -22.88 -10.48
CA THR A 79 9.52 -23.00 -11.83
C THR A 79 10.16 -21.72 -12.34
N ASP A 80 9.79 -20.54 -11.82
CA ASP A 80 10.38 -19.25 -12.21
C ASP A 80 11.45 -18.80 -11.20
N LYS A 81 12.55 -19.57 -11.17
CA LYS A 81 13.69 -19.29 -10.30
C LYS A 81 14.35 -17.96 -10.63
N GLU A 82 14.31 -17.53 -11.89
CA GLU A 82 14.93 -16.27 -12.31
C GLU A 82 14.20 -15.08 -11.71
N LEU A 83 12.87 -15.03 -11.82
CA LEU A 83 12.07 -13.96 -11.24
C LEU A 83 12.17 -13.93 -9.71
N SER A 84 12.13 -15.10 -9.08
CA SER A 84 12.31 -15.22 -7.62
C SER A 84 13.68 -14.70 -7.19
N ASN A 85 14.76 -15.13 -7.85
CA ASN A 85 16.12 -14.66 -7.54
C ASN A 85 16.25 -13.15 -7.74
N TRP A 86 15.73 -12.62 -8.85
CA TRP A 86 15.71 -11.17 -9.09
C TRP A 86 15.00 -10.40 -7.96
N CYS A 87 13.87 -10.93 -7.45
CA CYS A 87 13.19 -10.29 -6.32
C CYS A 87 14.04 -10.27 -5.04
N TRP A 88 14.68 -11.40 -4.71
CA TRP A 88 15.49 -11.54 -3.50
C TRP A 88 16.84 -10.83 -3.57
N GLU A 89 17.45 -10.75 -4.75
CA GLU A 89 18.78 -10.19 -4.95
C GLU A 89 18.76 -8.72 -5.32
N SER A 90 17.68 -8.24 -5.96
CA SER A 90 17.58 -6.85 -6.43
C SER A 90 16.45 -6.10 -5.74
N LEU A 91 15.19 -6.52 -5.92
CA LEU A 91 14.02 -5.73 -5.51
C LEU A 91 13.98 -5.48 -4.00
N ILE A 92 14.04 -6.55 -3.21
CA ILE A 92 13.92 -6.47 -1.75
C ILE A 92 15.10 -5.71 -1.14
N PRO A 93 16.38 -6.04 -1.43
CA PRO A 93 17.52 -5.30 -0.88
C PRO A 93 17.48 -3.81 -1.22
N LEU A 94 17.22 -3.47 -2.49
CA LEU A 94 17.17 -2.07 -2.91
C LEU A 94 16.01 -1.31 -2.28
N SER A 95 14.88 -1.96 -2.01
CA SER A 95 13.75 -1.31 -1.30
C SER A 95 14.09 -0.88 0.12
N THR A 96 15.18 -1.39 0.71
CA THR A 96 15.67 -0.98 2.03
C THR A 96 16.69 0.15 1.99
N ASP A 97 17.14 0.57 0.80
CA ASP A 97 18.12 1.65 0.65
C ASP A 97 17.46 3.02 0.95
N PRO A 98 18.05 3.84 1.85
CA PRO A 98 17.54 5.17 2.20
C PRO A 98 17.34 6.13 1.01
N TYR A 99 18.04 5.91 -0.11
CA TYR A 99 17.84 6.67 -1.33
C TYR A 99 16.37 6.64 -1.79
N PHE A 100 15.75 5.46 -1.78
CA PHE A 100 14.36 5.30 -2.21
C PHE A 100 13.37 5.87 -1.20
N ASP A 101 13.74 5.95 0.08
CA ASP A 101 12.90 6.61 1.08
C ASP A 101 12.82 8.12 0.83
N ASN A 102 13.96 8.74 0.48
CA ASN A 102 13.99 10.14 0.06
C ASN A 102 13.20 10.36 -1.24
N GLU A 103 13.35 9.46 -2.22
CA GLU A 103 12.60 9.57 -3.47
C GLU A 103 11.08 9.43 -3.27
N LEU A 104 10.62 8.47 -2.45
CA LEU A 104 9.22 8.35 -2.06
C LEU A 104 8.72 9.64 -1.37
N SER A 105 9.53 10.17 -0.46
CA SER A 105 9.21 11.42 0.24
C SER A 105 8.97 12.55 -0.75
N VAL A 106 9.91 12.77 -1.69
CA VAL A 106 9.79 13.82 -2.71
C VAL A 106 8.59 13.60 -3.64
N ARG A 107 8.31 12.36 -4.05
CA ARG A 107 7.25 12.07 -5.03
C ARG A 107 5.83 12.02 -4.44
N LEU A 108 5.67 11.62 -3.18
CA LEU A 108 4.35 11.37 -2.59
C LEU A 108 4.08 12.13 -1.29
N PHE A 109 5.10 12.27 -0.44
CA PHE A 109 4.92 12.75 0.94
C PHE A 109 5.45 14.16 1.17
N ASN A 110 5.81 14.87 0.09
CA ASN A 110 6.12 16.29 0.08
C ASN A 110 4.90 17.09 -0.40
N GLN A 111 4.55 18.16 0.31
CA GLN A 111 3.47 19.07 -0.06
C GLN A 111 3.64 19.65 -1.47
N ASP A 112 4.88 19.90 -1.89
CA ASP A 112 5.20 20.42 -3.23
C ASP A 112 4.90 19.42 -4.36
N ALA A 113 4.72 18.14 -4.02
CA ALA A 113 4.30 17.12 -4.97
C ALA A 113 2.81 17.18 -5.32
N LYS A 114 2.03 17.99 -4.58
CA LYS A 114 0.58 18.13 -4.83
C LYS A 114 0.34 18.74 -6.21
N THR A 115 -0.59 18.13 -6.95
CA THR A 115 -1.00 18.61 -8.28
C THR A 115 -2.51 18.77 -8.34
N ASP A 116 -2.99 19.67 -9.20
CA ASP A 116 -4.43 19.90 -9.42
C ASP A 116 -5.15 18.69 -10.04
N LYS A 117 -4.39 17.74 -10.59
CA LYS A 117 -4.92 16.49 -11.16
C LYS A 117 -5.64 15.64 -10.11
N TYR A 118 -5.16 15.65 -8.87
CA TYR A 118 -5.70 14.82 -7.79
C TYR A 118 -6.42 15.70 -6.77
N THR A 119 -7.75 15.68 -6.82
CA THR A 119 -8.61 16.48 -5.92
C THR A 119 -8.85 15.84 -4.56
N LYS A 120 -8.46 14.58 -4.41
CA LYS A 120 -8.60 13.78 -3.18
C LYS A 120 -7.26 13.14 -2.81
N PRO A 121 -7.07 12.79 -1.53
CA PRO A 121 -5.79 12.30 -1.00
C PRO A 121 -5.49 10.84 -1.31
N TYR A 122 -6.54 10.02 -1.45
CA TYR A 122 -6.40 8.59 -1.72
C TYR A 122 -7.65 8.02 -2.39
N ASP A 123 -7.53 6.78 -2.83
CA ASP A 123 -8.63 5.88 -3.14
C ASP A 123 -8.46 4.53 -2.45
N ILE A 124 -9.56 3.92 -2.03
CA ILE A 124 -9.57 2.59 -1.41
C ILE A 124 -10.20 1.61 -2.38
N TYR A 125 -9.51 0.49 -2.59
CA TYR A 125 -9.92 -0.58 -3.49
C TYR A 125 -9.96 -1.91 -2.75
N ASP A 126 -11.08 -2.61 -2.87
CA ASP A 126 -11.16 -4.03 -2.59
C ASP A 126 -10.53 -4.82 -3.74
N LEU A 127 -9.23 -5.16 -3.62
CA LEU A 127 -8.49 -5.81 -4.71
C LEU A 127 -8.80 -7.30 -4.81
N THR A 128 -8.83 -7.94 -3.64
CA THR A 128 -9.14 -9.37 -3.48
C THR A 128 -9.76 -9.56 -2.09
N PRO A 129 -10.42 -10.70 -1.82
CA PRO A 129 -10.91 -11.01 -0.48
C PRO A 129 -9.84 -10.89 0.62
N GLU A 130 -8.57 -11.08 0.27
CA GLU A 130 -7.43 -11.03 1.19
C GLU A 130 -6.69 -9.68 1.20
N VAL A 131 -6.98 -8.75 0.27
CA VAL A 131 -6.19 -7.53 0.11
C VAL A 131 -7.05 -6.30 -0.15
N CYS A 132 -6.89 -5.29 0.70
CA CYS A 132 -7.37 -3.92 0.53
C CYS A 132 -6.21 -3.03 0.06
N GLY A 133 -6.36 -2.36 -1.07
CA GLY A 133 -5.38 -1.43 -1.62
C GLY A 133 -5.75 0.02 -1.33
N ILE A 134 -4.79 0.82 -0.89
CA ILE A 134 -4.94 2.28 -0.76
C ILE A 134 -4.06 2.93 -1.82
N VAL A 135 -4.67 3.48 -2.86
CA VAL A 135 -3.95 4.31 -3.83
C VAL A 135 -3.67 5.67 -3.18
N VAL A 136 -2.41 6.05 -3.08
CA VAL A 136 -1.98 7.30 -2.45
C VAL A 136 -1.64 8.35 -3.50
N TYR A 137 -2.26 9.52 -3.40
CA TYR A 137 -2.01 10.68 -4.25
C TYR A 137 -1.00 11.63 -3.60
N PRO A 138 -0.22 12.36 -4.40
CA PRO A 138 0.94 13.09 -3.90
C PRO A 138 0.55 14.37 -3.14
N GLY A 139 1.32 14.67 -2.08
CA GLY A 139 1.28 15.93 -1.34
C GLY A 139 0.14 16.09 -0.33
N TYR A 140 -0.56 15.00 -0.01
CA TYR A 140 -1.62 14.99 1.01
C TYR A 140 -1.17 14.45 2.36
N PHE A 141 -0.33 13.42 2.36
CA PHE A 141 0.18 12.79 3.57
C PHE A 141 1.57 13.35 3.90
N VAL A 142 1.59 14.47 4.63
CA VAL A 142 2.83 15.13 5.06
C VAL A 142 3.11 14.85 6.53
N ASN A 143 4.37 14.98 6.94
CA ASN A 143 4.77 14.90 8.34
C ASN A 143 4.00 15.95 9.16
N GLY A 144 3.16 15.49 10.09
CA GLY A 144 2.25 16.33 10.87
C GLY A 144 0.84 15.76 10.99
N GLY A 145 0.45 14.89 10.04
CA GLY A 145 -0.83 14.18 10.07
C GLY A 145 -2.04 15.10 9.89
N ASN A 146 -3.14 14.55 9.39
CA ASN A 146 -4.42 15.24 9.38
C ASN A 146 -5.44 14.29 10.00
N GLU A 147 -5.77 14.51 11.26
CA GLU A 147 -6.60 13.58 12.04
C GLU A 147 -7.95 13.29 11.35
N ALA A 148 -8.60 14.31 10.78
CA ALA A 148 -9.84 14.12 10.03
C ALA A 148 -9.64 13.25 8.78
N LEU A 149 -8.53 13.45 8.07
CA LEU A 149 -8.16 12.62 6.92
C LEU A 149 -7.92 11.16 7.31
N ASN A 150 -7.20 10.96 8.42
CA ASN A 150 -6.89 9.63 8.95
C ASN A 150 -8.16 8.89 9.41
N ILE A 151 -9.10 9.59 10.05
CA ILE A 151 -10.41 9.02 10.43
C ILE A 151 -11.16 8.55 9.18
N GLN A 152 -11.33 9.43 8.17
CA GLN A 152 -12.01 9.07 6.93
C GLN A 152 -11.36 7.88 6.21
N LEU A 153 -10.03 7.82 6.22
CA LEU A 153 -9.30 6.70 5.62
C LEU A 153 -9.58 5.40 6.36
N LEU A 154 -9.53 5.43 7.69
CA LEU A 154 -9.80 4.26 8.52
C LEU A 154 -11.25 3.78 8.34
N GLU A 155 -12.22 4.69 8.21
CA GLU A 155 -13.61 4.32 7.91
C GLU A 155 -13.71 3.52 6.61
N GLY A 156 -13.14 4.03 5.52
CA GLY A 156 -13.18 3.31 4.24
C GLY A 156 -12.41 1.98 4.25
N VAL A 157 -11.32 1.87 5.03
CA VAL A 157 -10.63 0.59 5.25
C VAL A 157 -11.53 -0.37 6.02
N LEU A 158 -12.16 0.08 7.11
CA LEU A 158 -13.05 -0.72 7.94
C LEU A 158 -14.27 -1.20 7.15
N ASP A 159 -14.88 -0.35 6.33
CA ASP A 159 -15.97 -0.72 5.43
C ASP A 159 -15.56 -1.90 4.53
N THR A 160 -14.35 -1.85 3.99
CA THR A 160 -13.80 -2.93 3.16
C THR A 160 -13.54 -4.22 3.94
N LEU A 161 -13.20 -4.11 5.23
CA LEU A 161 -13.01 -5.27 6.13
C LEU A 161 -14.34 -5.92 6.51
N TYR A 162 -15.38 -5.13 6.78
CA TYR A 162 -16.71 -5.63 7.17
C TYR A 162 -17.41 -6.44 6.07
N VAL A 163 -17.00 -6.32 4.81
CA VAL A 163 -17.53 -7.14 3.71
C VAL A 163 -17.18 -8.62 3.89
N TYR A 164 -16.00 -8.93 4.44
CA TYR A 164 -15.47 -10.30 4.49
C TYR A 164 -15.34 -10.86 5.91
N SER A 165 -15.31 -9.98 6.91
CA SER A 165 -15.09 -10.35 8.31
C SER A 165 -16.27 -9.93 9.17
N THR A 166 -16.56 -10.75 10.17
CA THR A 166 -17.62 -10.44 11.13
C THR A 166 -17.19 -9.30 12.06
N PHE A 167 -18.18 -8.65 12.69
CA PHE A 167 -17.92 -7.48 13.55
C PHE A 167 -16.84 -7.73 14.61
N HIS A 168 -16.90 -8.86 15.29
CA HIS A 168 -15.97 -9.20 16.37
C HIS A 168 -14.54 -9.50 15.88
N GLU A 169 -14.37 -9.84 14.60
CA GLU A 169 -13.05 -10.01 13.97
C GLU A 169 -12.48 -8.64 13.60
N VAL A 170 -13.28 -7.79 12.95
CA VAL A 170 -12.87 -6.40 12.61
C VAL A 170 -12.52 -5.62 13.86
N ALA A 171 -13.27 -5.78 14.95
CA ALA A 171 -13.02 -5.11 16.22
C ALA A 171 -11.65 -5.44 16.86
N LYS A 172 -11.05 -6.59 16.49
CA LYS A 172 -9.72 -6.99 16.99
C LYS A 172 -8.58 -6.35 16.20
N THR A 173 -8.86 -5.85 14.99
CA THR A 173 -7.85 -5.32 14.07
C THR A 173 -7.17 -4.06 14.62
N PRO A 174 -5.90 -3.82 14.27
CA PRO A 174 -5.22 -2.57 14.61
C PRO A 174 -5.94 -1.32 14.04
N PHE A 175 -6.56 -1.44 12.86
CA PHE A 175 -7.31 -0.37 12.21
C PHE A 175 -8.51 0.07 13.05
N PHE A 176 -9.32 -0.87 13.55
CA PHE A 176 -10.48 -0.54 14.37
C PHE A 176 -10.08 0.10 15.71
N LYS A 177 -9.04 -0.44 16.35
CA LYS A 177 -8.51 0.14 17.61
C LYS A 177 -8.01 1.57 17.40
N GLN A 178 -7.32 1.82 16.29
CA GLN A 178 -6.85 3.16 15.96
C GLN A 178 -8.01 4.10 15.64
N TYR A 179 -9.03 3.64 14.91
CA TYR A 179 -10.24 4.41 14.64
C TYR A 179 -10.93 4.87 15.94
N LEU A 180 -11.18 3.93 16.87
CA LEU A 180 -11.77 4.26 18.17
C LEU A 180 -10.93 5.27 18.96
N LYS A 181 -9.61 5.14 18.93
CA LYS A 181 -8.69 6.06 19.60
C LYS A 181 -8.81 7.49 19.06
N LEU A 182 -8.91 7.65 17.74
CA LEU A 182 -9.07 8.96 17.10
C LEU A 182 -10.46 9.56 17.37
N MET A 183 -11.51 8.73 17.42
CA MET A 183 -12.87 9.17 17.74
C MET A 183 -13.10 9.51 19.21
N SER A 184 -12.24 9.03 20.11
CA SER A 184 -12.36 9.22 21.57
C SER A 184 -11.70 10.50 22.12
N LYS A 185 -11.09 11.31 21.26
CA LYS A 185 -10.46 12.58 21.62
C LYS A 185 -11.43 13.74 21.42
#